data_AF-A0A182VNT3-F1
#
_entry.id   AF-A0A182VNT3-F1
#
_cell.length_a   1.000
_cell.length_b   1.000
_cell.length_c   1.000
_cell.angle_alpha   90.00
_cell.angle_beta   90.00
_cell.angle_gamma   90.00
#
_symmetry.space_group_name_H-M   'P 1'
#
loop_
_entity.id
_entity.type
_entity.pdbx_description
1 polymer ?
#
loop_
_entity_poly.entity_id
_entity_poly.type
_entity_poly.pdbx_seq_one_letter_code
_entity_poly.pdbx_strand_id
1 'polypeptide(L)'
;MFHHRHLNGVASLARSFSRIALREPATAAVFPIVALKTPTLSTPQIPLKGHESPILLPVRPLELRSTVGNVEIGNSIRRNPLIPLKEIIDIPAVSRIIENPVQPPTGPIGDNLTLIPSLDLPTDTGSKDEHGKQAARLIVIRRRKMRKHKLKKLRKRMKFEWLKVRQRRELKKEKLFQAELLGQIKEAEKFSAEAYVASKLRQATDVPLPRFWKGKRLPEFIIKQKLGMEYMAPQLLPAASGELIVKNARHLTVHEEAIEKLADRVIRGIKEKEINIENFSQHEHHPTAKDAHAPNWIFLIDTLNFCFWTPGSDATKWKVDGQTGYFALCAAINRAMREGIDITNPAYYAKITLEQLESILRSDTEGTKAPLLEERVRCLHEVGRVLLDRYEGRFENCVRACEGSAVKLLQRVVEDFPCYRDEAILKHEADGATIETRVSFYKRAQILVGDLWSCYRGEGLGRFDDIDAITMFADYRVPQVLVHFGTLTYGDELMAVLKEDKLLANGCREEMEIRGASIYVVERLKVLVRAKLLTDHPDIKPSCVNAILLDHFLWDYRRKHAAELEYIPFHKTISVYY
;
A
#
# COMPACT_ATOMS: atom_id res chain seq x y z
N MET A 1 34.54 -37.60 28.09
CA MET A 1 33.66 -38.78 28.30
C MET A 1 32.56 -38.73 27.27
N PHE A 2 32.66 -39.59 26.26
CA PHE A 2 31.68 -39.74 25.19
C PHE A 2 30.47 -40.52 25.70
N HIS A 3 29.27 -40.01 25.48
CA HIS A 3 28.06 -40.84 25.48
C HIS A 3 27.28 -40.62 24.19
N HIS A 4 27.36 -41.66 23.35
CA HIS A 4 26.56 -41.87 22.15
C HIS A 4 25.06 -41.89 22.47
N ARG A 5 24.26 -41.16 21.69
CA ARG A 5 22.83 -41.47 21.49
C ARG A 5 22.64 -42.05 20.10
N HIS A 6 22.04 -43.23 20.06
CA HIS A 6 21.76 -44.04 18.88
C HIS A 6 20.75 -43.37 17.92
N LEU A 7 21.12 -43.32 16.64
CA LEU A 7 20.23 -43.13 15.50
C LEU A 7 19.59 -44.48 15.15
N ASN A 8 18.30 -44.65 15.43
CA ASN A 8 17.49 -45.75 14.88
C ASN A 8 16.16 -45.17 14.39
N GLY A 9 16.01 -45.09 13.06
CA GLY A 9 14.78 -44.60 12.43
C GLY A 9 14.90 -44.12 10.98
N VAL A 10 15.91 -44.56 10.21
CA VAL A 10 16.04 -44.24 8.75
C VAL A 10 16.03 -45.53 7.91
N ALA A 11 15.24 -46.53 8.32
CA ALA A 11 15.16 -47.83 7.64
C ALA A 11 13.74 -48.17 7.14
N SER A 12 12.99 -47.18 6.67
CA SER A 12 11.65 -47.38 6.06
C SER A 12 11.43 -46.68 4.72
N LEU A 13 12.47 -46.10 4.08
CA LEU A 13 12.32 -45.40 2.80
C LEU A 13 13.10 -46.02 1.62
N ALA A 14 13.64 -47.23 1.81
CA ALA A 14 14.48 -47.92 0.80
C ALA A 14 13.86 -49.21 0.24
N ARG A 15 12.53 -49.40 0.30
CA ARG A 15 11.85 -50.58 -0.27
C ARG A 15 10.77 -50.28 -1.32
N SER A 16 10.61 -49.03 -1.74
CA SER A 16 9.55 -48.64 -2.69
C SER A 16 10.05 -48.31 -4.11
N PHE A 17 11.36 -48.44 -4.38
CA PHE A 17 11.97 -48.06 -5.67
C PHE A 17 12.57 -49.24 -6.46
N SER A 18 12.05 -50.46 -6.30
CA SER A 18 12.53 -51.64 -7.06
C SER A 18 11.55 -52.20 -8.11
N ARG A 19 10.52 -51.44 -8.52
CA ARG A 19 9.61 -51.83 -9.61
C ARG A 19 9.15 -50.67 -10.49
N ILE A 20 10.08 -50.04 -11.22
CA ILE A 20 9.76 -49.38 -12.49
C ILE A 20 10.89 -49.73 -13.46
N ALA A 21 10.61 -50.65 -14.38
CA ALA A 21 11.51 -51.01 -15.47
C ALA A 21 11.52 -49.88 -16.51
N LEU A 22 12.72 -49.39 -16.85
CA LEU A 22 12.95 -48.50 -17.99
C LEU A 22 12.75 -49.28 -19.28
N ARG A 23 11.83 -48.82 -20.13
CA ARG A 23 11.70 -49.29 -21.52
C ARG A 23 12.25 -48.20 -22.42
N GLU A 24 13.45 -48.43 -22.98
CA GLU A 24 14.05 -47.58 -24.00
C GLU A 24 13.23 -47.65 -25.30
N PRO A 25 12.90 -46.53 -25.95
CA PRO A 25 12.49 -46.54 -27.34
C PRO A 25 13.72 -46.40 -28.26
N ALA A 26 13.82 -47.35 -29.18
CA ALA A 26 14.88 -47.48 -30.17
C ALA A 26 14.94 -46.30 -31.17
N THR A 27 16.17 -46.12 -31.65
CA THR A 27 16.69 -45.26 -32.71
C THR A 27 15.97 -45.38 -34.06
N ALA A 28 15.49 -44.27 -34.61
CA ALA A 28 15.51 -43.96 -36.05
C ALA A 28 14.94 -42.55 -36.33
N ALA A 29 15.82 -41.55 -36.51
CA ALA A 29 15.61 -40.43 -37.45
C ALA A 29 16.90 -39.57 -37.50
N VAL A 30 17.58 -39.65 -38.63
CA VAL A 30 18.76 -38.86 -39.01
C VAL A 30 18.31 -37.42 -39.27
N PHE A 31 18.95 -36.44 -38.62
CA PHE A 31 18.87 -35.02 -38.98
C PHE A 31 20.18 -34.59 -39.67
N PRO A 32 20.13 -33.87 -40.81
CA PRO A 32 21.33 -33.40 -41.47
C PRO A 32 21.92 -32.20 -40.72
N ILE A 33 23.24 -32.26 -40.50
CA ILE A 33 24.07 -31.19 -39.96
C ILE A 33 24.20 -30.10 -41.03
N VAL A 34 23.78 -28.87 -40.73
CA VAL A 34 24.14 -27.68 -41.50
C VAL A 34 24.98 -26.78 -40.60
N ALA A 35 26.25 -26.65 -40.98
CA ALA A 35 27.23 -25.79 -40.34
C ALA A 35 26.95 -24.31 -40.66
N LEU A 36 26.88 -23.48 -39.62
CA LEU A 36 26.84 -22.02 -39.72
C LEU A 36 28.26 -21.49 -39.99
N LYS A 37 28.51 -21.02 -41.22
CA LYS A 37 29.65 -20.15 -41.54
C LYS A 37 29.23 -18.69 -41.34
N THR A 38 30.00 -17.96 -40.54
CA THR A 38 29.99 -16.50 -40.41
C THR A 38 30.40 -15.83 -41.73
N PRO A 39 29.77 -14.70 -42.15
CA PRO A 39 30.32 -13.87 -43.21
C PRO A 39 30.97 -12.59 -42.66
N THR A 40 32.18 -12.34 -43.15
CA THR A 40 32.94 -11.07 -43.07
C THR A 40 32.36 -10.03 -44.04
N LEU A 41 32.31 -8.77 -43.60
CA LEU A 41 32.03 -7.59 -44.42
C LEU A 41 33.20 -7.26 -45.36
N SER A 42 32.92 -7.03 -46.64
CA SER A 42 33.69 -6.13 -47.51
C SER A 42 32.80 -5.56 -48.63
N THR A 43 33.02 -4.26 -48.89
CA THR A 43 32.26 -3.27 -49.69
C THR A 43 32.29 -3.51 -51.23
N PRO A 44 31.50 -2.76 -52.04
CA PRO A 44 30.91 -3.21 -53.31
C PRO A 44 31.62 -2.70 -54.57
N GLN A 45 31.34 -3.35 -55.72
CA GLN A 45 31.26 -2.72 -57.05
C GLN A 45 30.18 -3.38 -57.94
N ILE A 46 29.56 -2.53 -58.78
CA ILE A 46 28.41 -2.68 -59.71
C ILE A 46 28.98 -2.85 -61.15
N PRO A 47 28.24 -3.03 -62.29
CA PRO A 47 26.97 -3.72 -62.67
C PRO A 47 27.16 -4.75 -63.83
N LEU A 48 26.12 -5.51 -64.22
CA LEU A 48 25.63 -5.57 -65.63
C LEU A 48 24.33 -6.38 -65.82
N LYS A 49 23.59 -5.96 -66.85
CA LYS A 49 22.23 -6.24 -67.34
C LYS A 49 21.86 -7.71 -67.63
N GLY A 50 20.56 -8.01 -67.60
CA GLY A 50 19.93 -9.11 -68.37
C GLY A 50 18.47 -9.38 -68.02
N HIS A 51 17.58 -9.27 -69.01
CA HIS A 51 16.13 -9.48 -68.95
C HIS A 51 15.72 -10.96 -68.76
N GLU A 52 14.53 -11.19 -68.20
CA GLU A 52 13.40 -11.97 -68.78
C GLU A 52 12.54 -12.68 -67.70
N SER A 53 11.24 -12.36 -67.69
CA SER A 53 10.12 -13.23 -67.30
C SER A 53 9.47 -13.72 -68.62
N PRO A 54 8.54 -14.71 -68.71
CA PRO A 54 7.65 -15.28 -67.67
C PRO A 54 7.42 -16.81 -67.81
N ILE A 55 6.47 -17.42 -67.06
CA ILE A 55 5.50 -18.44 -67.53
C ILE A 55 4.55 -18.87 -66.37
N LEU A 56 3.29 -19.10 -66.75
CA LEU A 56 2.05 -19.24 -65.99
C LEU A 56 1.67 -20.70 -65.58
N LEU A 57 1.08 -20.82 -64.38
CA LEU A 57 -0.14 -21.61 -63.96
C LEU A 57 -0.16 -23.16 -64.11
N PRO A 58 -1.20 -23.88 -63.61
CA PRO A 58 -1.94 -23.89 -62.33
C PRO A 58 -2.10 -25.33 -61.75
N VAL A 59 -2.88 -25.56 -60.68
CA VAL A 59 -3.87 -26.68 -60.49
C VAL A 59 -4.43 -26.66 -59.06
N ARG A 60 -5.78 -26.73 -58.95
CA ARG A 60 -6.58 -26.87 -57.71
C ARG A 60 -7.02 -28.36 -57.48
N PRO A 61 -8.00 -28.69 -56.62
CA PRO A 61 -7.83 -29.51 -55.42
C PRO A 61 -8.46 -30.91 -55.57
N LEU A 62 -8.24 -31.82 -54.61
CA LEU A 62 -9.01 -33.06 -54.53
C LEU A 62 -9.68 -33.21 -53.16
N GLU A 63 -11.01 -33.29 -53.20
CA GLU A 63 -11.89 -33.72 -52.12
C GLU A 63 -11.75 -35.23 -51.87
N LEU A 64 -11.99 -35.66 -50.63
CA LEU A 64 -12.47 -37.02 -50.36
C LEU A 64 -13.59 -36.97 -49.31
N ARG A 65 -14.76 -37.44 -49.75
CA ARG A 65 -16.03 -37.51 -49.04
C ARG A 65 -16.07 -38.63 -48.00
N SER A 66 -16.98 -38.44 -47.07
CA SER A 66 -17.39 -39.31 -45.96
C SER A 66 -17.98 -40.67 -46.39
N THR A 67 -18.00 -41.62 -45.45
CA THR A 67 -19.22 -42.41 -45.17
C THR A 67 -19.37 -42.65 -43.67
N VAL A 68 -20.63 -42.59 -43.24
CA VAL A 68 -21.13 -42.66 -41.87
C VAL A 68 -21.59 -44.09 -41.58
N GLY A 69 -21.39 -44.58 -40.36
CA GLY A 69 -22.02 -45.78 -39.81
C GLY A 69 -22.47 -45.53 -38.37
N ASN A 70 -23.75 -45.17 -38.22
CA ASN A 70 -24.44 -44.92 -36.95
C ASN A 70 -24.66 -46.22 -36.15
N VAL A 71 -24.56 -46.14 -34.81
CA VAL A 71 -25.60 -46.70 -33.91
C VAL A 71 -25.83 -45.71 -32.76
N GLU A 72 -27.04 -45.17 -32.72
CA GLU A 72 -27.61 -44.36 -31.66
C GLU A 72 -28.27 -45.23 -30.58
N ILE A 73 -28.13 -44.84 -29.32
CA ILE A 73 -29.20 -44.87 -28.31
C ILE A 73 -29.01 -43.54 -27.56
N GLY A 74 -29.73 -42.47 -27.88
CA GLY A 74 -31.16 -42.33 -27.72
C GLY A 74 -31.48 -41.40 -26.53
N ASN A 75 -31.45 -40.09 -26.82
CA ASN A 75 -32.30 -39.02 -26.28
C ASN A 75 -32.13 -38.48 -24.83
N SER A 76 -32.28 -37.18 -24.54
CA SER A 76 -32.49 -35.97 -25.34
C SER A 76 -32.70 -34.79 -24.38
N ILE A 77 -31.90 -33.71 -24.41
CA ILE A 77 -32.36 -32.34 -24.01
C ILE A 77 -31.67 -31.30 -24.90
N ARG A 78 -32.50 -30.49 -25.57
CA ARG A 78 -32.18 -29.44 -26.55
C ARG A 78 -31.22 -28.36 -26.00
N ARG A 79 -30.22 -27.98 -26.80
CA ARG A 79 -29.35 -26.80 -26.64
C ARG A 79 -29.91 -25.61 -27.45
N ASN A 80 -29.69 -24.39 -26.96
CA ASN A 80 -30.19 -23.12 -27.49
C ASN A 80 -29.22 -22.55 -28.57
N PRO A 81 -29.67 -22.00 -29.72
CA PRO A 81 -28.81 -21.79 -30.89
C PRO A 81 -28.19 -20.37 -31.03
N LEU A 82 -27.76 -19.70 -29.95
CA LEU A 82 -27.28 -18.31 -30.01
C LEU A 82 -25.87 -18.06 -29.42
N ILE A 83 -24.94 -18.99 -29.58
CA ILE A 83 -23.53 -18.76 -29.20
C ILE A 83 -22.61 -19.12 -30.37
N PRO A 84 -21.86 -18.16 -30.94
CA PRO A 84 -20.81 -18.44 -31.91
C PRO A 84 -19.65 -19.19 -31.25
N LEU A 85 -19.20 -20.27 -31.89
CA LEU A 85 -18.03 -21.05 -31.50
C LEU A 85 -16.75 -20.25 -31.78
N LYS A 86 -15.83 -20.20 -30.81
CA LYS A 86 -14.41 -19.90 -31.05
C LYS A 86 -13.58 -21.02 -30.41
N GLU A 87 -12.60 -21.48 -31.17
CA GLU A 87 -11.91 -22.76 -31.07
C GLU A 87 -11.19 -22.95 -29.72
N ILE A 88 -11.37 -24.15 -29.15
CA ILE A 88 -10.67 -24.61 -27.95
C ILE A 88 -9.34 -25.21 -28.41
N ILE A 89 -8.24 -24.58 -28.00
CA ILE A 89 -6.89 -25.15 -28.02
C ILE A 89 -6.85 -26.29 -26.99
N ASP A 90 -6.29 -27.42 -27.41
CA ASP A 90 -6.20 -28.67 -26.66
C ASP A 90 -5.65 -28.50 -25.23
N ILE A 91 -6.41 -28.97 -24.25
CA ILE A 91 -6.00 -29.14 -22.85
C ILE A 91 -5.77 -30.65 -22.62
N PRO A 92 -4.63 -31.08 -22.07
CA PRO A 92 -4.39 -32.49 -21.80
C PRO A 92 -5.33 -33.01 -20.70
N ALA A 93 -5.97 -34.16 -20.96
CA ALA A 93 -6.91 -34.80 -20.07
C ALA A 93 -6.22 -35.31 -18.79
N VAL A 94 -6.53 -34.69 -17.65
CA VAL A 94 -6.17 -35.23 -16.33
C VAL A 94 -7.11 -36.38 -15.99
N SER A 95 -6.51 -37.53 -15.76
CA SER A 95 -7.13 -38.80 -15.36
C SER A 95 -8.00 -38.66 -14.10
N ARG A 96 -9.15 -39.36 -14.16
CA ARG A 96 -10.19 -39.48 -13.13
C ARG A 96 -9.61 -39.72 -11.73
N ILE A 97 -9.97 -38.84 -10.79
CA ILE A 97 -9.80 -39.06 -9.35
C ILE A 97 -10.77 -40.17 -8.92
N ILE A 98 -10.23 -41.23 -8.34
CA ILE A 98 -10.99 -42.32 -7.73
C ILE A 98 -11.50 -41.82 -6.36
N GLU A 99 -12.81 -41.66 -6.22
CA GLU A 99 -13.44 -41.47 -4.91
C GLU A 99 -13.49 -42.82 -4.17
N ASN A 100 -12.75 -42.94 -3.06
CA ASN A 100 -12.92 -44.07 -2.14
C ASN A 100 -14.11 -43.82 -1.20
N PRO A 101 -15.10 -44.72 -1.10
CA PRO A 101 -16.21 -44.57 -0.17
C PRO A 101 -15.76 -44.88 1.27
N VAL A 102 -15.94 -43.91 2.16
CA VAL A 102 -15.75 -44.07 3.62
C VAL A 102 -16.82 -45.03 4.16
N GLN A 103 -16.42 -46.18 4.70
CA GLN A 103 -17.32 -47.09 5.41
C GLN A 103 -17.57 -46.65 6.86
N PRO A 104 -18.78 -46.89 7.42
CA PRO A 104 -19.09 -46.58 8.81
C PRO A 104 -18.44 -47.60 9.78
N PRO A 105 -18.07 -47.17 11.01
CA PRO A 105 -17.41 -48.06 11.96
C PRO A 105 -18.38 -49.11 12.49
N THR A 106 -17.99 -50.38 12.40
CA THR A 106 -18.64 -51.52 13.05
C THR A 106 -17.83 -51.93 14.27
N GLY A 107 -18.41 -51.79 15.46
CA GLY A 107 -17.82 -52.24 16.72
C GLY A 107 -18.85 -52.22 17.85
N PRO A 108 -18.87 -53.21 18.75
CA PRO A 108 -19.88 -53.31 19.81
C PRO A 108 -19.58 -52.29 20.92
N ILE A 109 -20.51 -51.38 21.18
CA ILE A 109 -20.46 -50.47 22.33
C ILE A 109 -20.96 -51.27 23.53
N GLY A 110 -20.03 -51.83 24.29
CA GLY A 110 -20.28 -52.50 25.56
C GLY A 110 -20.56 -51.49 26.68
N ASP A 111 -21.50 -51.87 27.53
CA ASP A 111 -22.03 -51.13 28.67
C ASP A 111 -20.96 -50.76 29.70
N ASN A 112 -20.88 -49.49 30.08
CA ASN A 112 -20.40 -49.02 31.38
C ASN A 112 -20.79 -47.56 31.58
N LEU A 113 -22.08 -47.33 31.87
CA LEU A 113 -22.57 -46.05 32.39
C LEU A 113 -22.66 -46.17 33.91
N THR A 114 -21.76 -45.48 34.60
CA THR A 114 -21.83 -45.19 36.03
C THR A 114 -23.15 -44.50 36.38
N LEU A 115 -23.87 -45.07 37.36
CA LEU A 115 -25.11 -44.56 37.95
C LEU A 115 -25.02 -43.05 38.27
N ILE A 116 -25.96 -42.27 37.72
CA ILE A 116 -26.30 -40.93 38.21
C ILE A 116 -27.52 -41.10 39.14
N PRO A 117 -27.52 -40.61 40.39
CA PRO A 117 -28.68 -40.70 41.26
C PRO A 117 -29.87 -39.90 40.70
N SER A 118 -31.07 -40.49 40.66
CA SER A 118 -32.27 -39.80 40.20
C SER A 118 -32.69 -38.73 41.21
N LEU A 119 -32.84 -37.51 40.71
CA LEU A 119 -33.53 -36.42 41.40
C LEU A 119 -35.01 -36.52 41.01
N ASP A 120 -35.85 -37.00 41.91
CA ASP A 120 -37.30 -36.99 41.75
C ASP A 120 -37.83 -35.55 41.87
N LEU A 121 -38.48 -35.06 40.82
CA LEU A 121 -39.21 -33.79 40.87
C LEU A 121 -40.56 -33.98 41.58
N PRO A 122 -41.01 -33.01 42.40
CA PRO A 122 -42.31 -33.07 43.07
C PRO A 122 -43.46 -33.16 42.07
N THR A 123 -44.40 -34.05 42.40
CA THR A 123 -45.67 -34.25 41.72
C THR A 123 -46.58 -33.07 42.04
N ASP A 124 -46.58 -32.04 41.19
CA ASP A 124 -47.55 -30.94 41.34
C ASP A 124 -48.88 -31.33 40.69
N THR A 125 -49.85 -31.60 41.56
CA THR A 125 -51.28 -31.77 41.31
C THR A 125 -51.87 -30.44 40.82
N GLY A 126 -51.67 -30.13 39.54
CA GLY A 126 -52.34 -29.03 38.87
C GLY A 126 -53.12 -29.55 37.68
N SER A 127 -54.44 -29.42 37.73
CA SER A 127 -55.38 -29.67 36.63
C SER A 127 -54.87 -29.05 35.32
N LYS A 128 -54.25 -29.88 34.47
CA LYS A 128 -53.85 -29.47 33.12
C LYS A 128 -55.11 -29.48 32.27
N ASP A 129 -55.70 -28.31 32.20
CA ASP A 129 -56.67 -27.90 31.20
C ASP A 129 -56.21 -28.36 29.80
N GLU A 130 -56.71 -29.51 29.34
CA GLU A 130 -56.24 -30.21 28.13
C GLU A 130 -56.52 -29.43 26.83
N HIS A 131 -57.32 -28.36 26.90
CA HIS A 131 -57.82 -27.65 25.73
C HIS A 131 -57.09 -26.30 25.49
N GLY A 132 -56.42 -25.72 26.50
CA GLY A 132 -55.77 -24.40 26.39
C GLY A 132 -54.35 -24.39 25.76
N LYS A 133 -53.61 -25.50 25.80
CA LYS A 133 -52.20 -25.56 25.33
C LYS A 133 -52.02 -25.99 23.87
N GLN A 134 -53.09 -26.40 23.17
CA GLN A 134 -53.01 -26.79 21.76
C GLN A 134 -53.12 -25.58 20.80
N ALA A 135 -53.89 -24.55 21.16
CA ALA A 135 -54.11 -23.36 20.33
C ALA A 135 -52.83 -22.53 20.09
N ALA A 136 -52.00 -22.34 21.12
CA ALA A 136 -50.73 -21.60 21.00
C ALA A 136 -49.75 -22.30 20.03
N ARG A 137 -49.64 -23.64 20.10
CA ARG A 137 -48.85 -24.44 19.14
C ARG A 137 -49.43 -24.32 17.72
N LEU A 138 -50.75 -24.32 17.56
CA LEU A 138 -51.41 -24.13 16.26
C LEU A 138 -51.14 -22.75 15.65
N ILE A 139 -51.07 -21.68 16.46
CA ILE A 139 -50.69 -20.34 16.01
C ILE A 139 -49.24 -20.31 15.49
N VAL A 140 -48.31 -20.94 16.21
CA VAL A 140 -46.90 -21.05 15.79
C VAL A 140 -46.79 -21.85 14.49
N ILE A 141 -47.49 -22.98 14.39
CA ILE A 141 -47.52 -23.83 13.19
C ILE A 141 -48.12 -23.05 12.00
N ARG A 142 -49.24 -22.34 12.20
CA ARG A 142 -49.85 -21.48 11.17
C ARG A 142 -48.91 -20.36 10.71
N ARG A 143 -48.21 -19.70 11.62
CA ARG A 143 -47.20 -18.68 11.28
C ARG A 143 -46.06 -19.28 10.47
N ARG A 144 -45.53 -20.46 10.85
CA ARG A 144 -44.46 -21.15 10.11
C ARG A 144 -44.93 -21.64 8.73
N LYS A 145 -46.14 -22.21 8.64
CA LYS A 145 -46.80 -22.59 7.39
C LYS A 145 -46.95 -21.38 6.46
N MET A 146 -47.42 -20.25 6.99
CA MET A 146 -47.60 -19.02 6.24
C MET A 146 -46.27 -18.43 5.76
N ARG A 147 -45.21 -18.42 6.60
CA ARG A 147 -43.86 -18.01 6.18
C ARG A 147 -43.32 -18.90 5.06
N LYS A 148 -43.44 -20.22 5.18
CA LYS A 148 -43.02 -21.18 4.13
C LYS A 148 -43.81 -20.98 2.83
N HIS A 149 -45.12 -20.74 2.92
CA HIS A 149 -45.97 -20.45 1.76
C HIS A 149 -45.56 -19.15 1.07
N LYS A 150 -45.42 -18.04 1.84
CA LYS A 150 -44.95 -16.74 1.32
C LYS A 150 -43.57 -16.85 0.68
N LEU A 151 -42.63 -17.56 1.32
CA LEU A 151 -41.31 -17.84 0.75
C LEU A 151 -41.41 -18.60 -0.56
N LYS A 152 -42.23 -19.67 -0.65
CA LYS A 152 -42.41 -20.45 -1.88
C LYS A 152 -42.99 -19.59 -3.01
N LYS A 153 -43.96 -18.70 -2.71
CA LYS A 153 -44.49 -17.72 -3.69
C LYS A 153 -43.41 -16.74 -4.13
N LEU A 154 -42.61 -16.20 -3.21
CA LEU A 154 -41.48 -15.33 -3.52
C LEU A 154 -40.44 -16.04 -4.40
N ARG A 155 -40.10 -17.30 -4.10
CA ARG A 155 -39.17 -18.11 -4.90
C ARG A 155 -39.63 -18.31 -6.33
N LYS A 156 -40.94 -18.50 -6.53
CA LYS A 156 -41.53 -18.61 -7.87
C LYS A 156 -41.47 -17.28 -8.61
N ARG A 157 -41.84 -16.18 -7.95
CA ARG A 157 -41.83 -14.83 -8.54
C ARG A 157 -40.42 -14.36 -8.91
N MET A 158 -39.45 -14.58 -8.02
CA MET A 158 -38.07 -14.13 -8.17
C MET A 158 -37.15 -15.16 -8.83
N LYS A 159 -37.70 -16.25 -9.39
CA LYS A 159 -36.91 -17.39 -9.90
C LYS A 159 -35.79 -16.93 -10.83
N PHE A 160 -36.10 -16.10 -11.82
CA PHE A 160 -35.15 -15.65 -12.82
C PHE A 160 -34.11 -14.68 -12.26
N GLU A 161 -34.53 -13.76 -11.37
CA GLU A 161 -33.56 -12.84 -10.77
C GLU A 161 -32.59 -13.54 -9.82
N TRP A 162 -33.07 -14.50 -9.02
CA TRP A 162 -32.16 -15.29 -8.20
C TRP A 162 -31.27 -16.22 -9.02
N LEU A 163 -31.72 -16.71 -10.18
CA LEU A 163 -30.85 -17.42 -11.12
C LEU A 163 -29.74 -16.51 -11.64
N LYS A 164 -30.05 -15.27 -12.02
CA LYS A 164 -29.07 -14.27 -12.46
C LYS A 164 -28.06 -13.93 -11.35
N VAL A 165 -28.55 -13.73 -10.12
CA VAL A 165 -27.69 -13.52 -8.95
C VAL A 165 -26.80 -14.74 -8.68
N ARG A 166 -27.35 -15.95 -8.77
CA ARG A 166 -26.59 -17.19 -8.60
C ARG A 166 -25.51 -17.32 -9.66
N GLN A 167 -25.84 -17.09 -10.93
CA GLN A 167 -24.90 -17.12 -12.04
C GLN A 167 -23.74 -16.13 -11.82
N ARG A 168 -24.04 -14.89 -11.42
CA ARG A 168 -23.00 -13.89 -11.08
C ARG A 168 -22.11 -14.34 -9.91
N ARG A 169 -22.69 -14.98 -8.89
CA ARG A 169 -21.93 -15.52 -7.75
C ARG A 169 -21.00 -16.65 -8.16
N GLU A 170 -21.49 -17.58 -8.99
CA GLU A 170 -20.67 -18.68 -9.49
C GLU A 170 -19.55 -18.17 -10.42
N LEU A 171 -19.85 -17.24 -11.32
CA LEU A 171 -18.83 -16.59 -12.16
C LEU A 171 -17.76 -15.88 -11.32
N LYS A 172 -18.14 -15.20 -10.23
CA LYS A 172 -17.18 -14.57 -9.32
C LYS A 172 -16.31 -15.60 -8.61
N LYS A 173 -16.88 -16.71 -8.15
CA LYS A 173 -16.12 -17.81 -7.53
C LYS A 173 -15.13 -18.41 -8.52
N GLU A 174 -15.56 -18.67 -9.75
CA GLU A 174 -14.70 -19.22 -10.80
C GLU A 174 -13.53 -18.28 -11.11
N LYS A 175 -13.78 -16.97 -11.23
CA LYS A 175 -12.72 -15.98 -11.42
C LYS A 175 -11.74 -15.92 -10.25
N LEU A 176 -12.23 -16.01 -9.02
CA LEU A 176 -11.37 -16.05 -7.82
C LEU A 176 -10.50 -17.31 -7.83
N PHE A 177 -11.09 -18.46 -8.15
CA PHE A 177 -10.37 -19.72 -8.27
C PHE A 177 -9.30 -19.68 -9.37
N GLN A 178 -9.62 -19.13 -10.54
CA GLN A 178 -8.64 -18.93 -11.62
C GLN A 178 -7.51 -17.99 -11.21
N ALA A 179 -7.83 -16.91 -10.47
CA ALA A 179 -6.82 -15.98 -9.98
C ALA A 179 -5.88 -16.64 -8.95
N GLU A 180 -6.42 -17.49 -8.07
CA GLU A 180 -5.63 -18.28 -7.12
C GLU A 180 -4.68 -19.23 -7.86
N LEU A 181 -5.18 -19.96 -8.86
CA LEU A 181 -4.37 -20.88 -9.66
C LEU A 181 -3.26 -20.15 -10.43
N LEU A 182 -3.58 -19.01 -11.04
CA LEU A 182 -2.60 -18.16 -11.72
C LEU A 182 -1.57 -17.57 -10.74
N GLY A 183 -1.97 -17.27 -9.50
CA GLY A 183 -1.07 -16.86 -8.44
C GLY A 183 -0.03 -17.94 -8.12
N GLN A 184 -0.48 -19.19 -7.97
CA GLN A 184 0.40 -20.35 -7.73
C GLN A 184 1.36 -20.58 -8.90
N ILE A 185 0.89 -20.44 -10.14
CA ILE A 185 1.76 -20.56 -11.33
C ILE A 185 2.81 -19.44 -11.34
N LYS A 186 2.43 -18.19 -11.11
CA LYS A 186 3.38 -17.08 -11.04
C LYS A 186 4.40 -17.24 -9.92
N GLU A 187 3.99 -17.76 -8.77
CA GLU A 187 4.91 -18.07 -7.66
C GLU A 187 5.91 -19.16 -8.07
N ALA A 188 5.43 -20.21 -8.75
CA ALA A 188 6.29 -21.26 -9.28
C ALA A 188 7.24 -20.76 -10.39
N GLU A 189 6.78 -19.89 -11.28
CA GLU A 189 7.62 -19.28 -12.33
C GLU A 189 8.66 -18.30 -11.75
N LYS A 190 8.32 -17.61 -10.66
CA LYS A 190 9.24 -16.72 -9.94
C LYS A 190 10.31 -17.49 -9.16
N PHE A 191 10.13 -18.79 -8.94
CA PHE A 191 11.10 -19.61 -8.21
C PHE A 191 12.38 -19.79 -9.04
N SER A 192 13.45 -19.11 -8.61
CA SER A 192 14.80 -19.35 -9.13
C SER A 192 15.54 -20.36 -8.25
N ALA A 193 15.90 -21.49 -8.84
CA ALA A 193 16.69 -22.53 -8.16
C ALA A 193 18.06 -21.99 -7.69
N GLU A 194 18.69 -21.10 -8.48
CA GLU A 194 19.96 -20.47 -8.13
C GLU A 194 19.82 -19.59 -6.88
N ALA A 195 18.78 -18.76 -6.83
CA ALA A 195 18.52 -17.90 -5.65
C ALA A 195 18.22 -18.75 -4.41
N TYR A 196 17.50 -19.86 -4.57
CA TYR A 196 17.22 -20.80 -3.48
C TYR A 196 18.50 -21.45 -2.96
N VAL A 197 19.36 -21.97 -3.84
CA VAL A 197 20.66 -22.56 -3.46
C VAL A 197 21.55 -21.51 -2.82
N ALA A 198 21.62 -20.30 -3.36
CA ALA A 198 22.37 -19.19 -2.77
C ALA A 198 21.85 -18.80 -1.37
N SER A 199 20.54 -18.90 -1.12
CA SER A 199 19.96 -18.69 0.21
C SER A 199 20.33 -19.80 1.19
N LYS A 200 20.37 -21.05 0.73
CA LYS A 200 20.74 -22.21 1.56
C LYS A 200 22.22 -22.23 1.87
N LEU A 201 23.06 -21.89 0.91
CA LEU A 201 24.49 -21.68 1.12
C LEU A 201 24.73 -20.52 2.09
N ARG A 202 24.02 -19.40 1.94
CA ARG A 202 24.08 -18.30 2.92
C ARG A 202 23.69 -18.78 4.31
N GLN A 203 22.56 -19.48 4.48
CA GLN A 203 22.15 -20.03 5.78
C GLN A 203 23.18 -20.99 6.39
N ALA A 204 23.86 -21.79 5.57
CA ALA A 204 24.91 -22.70 6.02
C ALA A 204 26.23 -21.99 6.35
N THR A 205 26.48 -20.84 5.73
CA THR A 205 27.71 -20.04 5.90
C THR A 205 27.53 -18.93 6.96
N ASP A 206 26.28 -18.65 7.35
CA ASP A 206 25.95 -17.63 8.34
C ASP A 206 26.44 -18.07 9.73
N VAL A 207 27.38 -17.33 10.29
CA VAL A 207 27.91 -17.61 11.63
C VAL A 207 26.90 -17.02 12.63
N PRO A 208 26.20 -17.85 13.42
CA PRO A 208 25.20 -17.34 14.35
C PRO A 208 25.86 -16.43 15.38
N LEU A 209 25.22 -15.29 15.64
CA LEU A 209 25.74 -14.32 16.59
C LEU A 209 25.80 -14.94 18.00
N PRO A 210 26.90 -14.72 18.74
CA PRO A 210 27.00 -15.19 20.10
C PRO A 210 25.89 -14.55 20.94
N ARG A 211 25.17 -15.32 21.76
CA ARG A 211 24.12 -14.79 22.66
C ARG A 211 24.66 -14.06 23.90
N PHE A 212 25.96 -14.17 24.13
CA PHE A 212 26.66 -13.65 25.29
C PHE A 212 27.91 -12.92 24.85
N TRP A 213 28.18 -11.77 25.47
CA TRP A 213 29.42 -11.03 25.29
C TRP A 213 30.12 -10.91 26.63
N LYS A 214 31.35 -11.45 26.74
CA LYS A 214 32.13 -11.50 28.00
C LYS A 214 31.32 -12.02 29.20
N GLY A 215 30.55 -13.10 28.99
CA GLY A 215 29.78 -13.77 30.05
C GLY A 215 28.46 -13.11 30.44
N LYS A 216 28.11 -11.94 29.90
CA LYS A 216 26.81 -11.29 30.12
C LYS A 216 25.88 -11.46 28.91
N ARG A 217 24.60 -11.74 29.16
CA ARG A 217 23.57 -11.78 28.11
C ARG A 217 23.26 -10.35 27.71
N LEU A 218 23.60 -9.98 26.48
CA LEU A 218 23.29 -8.67 25.92
C LEU A 218 22.29 -8.83 24.77
N PRO A 219 21.46 -7.81 24.51
CA PRO A 219 20.66 -7.75 23.29
C PRO A 219 21.54 -7.90 22.04
N GLU A 220 20.99 -8.53 20.99
CA GLU A 220 21.70 -8.84 19.75
C GLU A 220 22.37 -7.61 19.10
N PHE A 221 21.74 -6.45 19.23
CA PHE A 221 22.27 -5.19 18.71
C PHE A 221 23.59 -4.75 19.36
N ILE A 222 23.71 -4.90 20.68
CA ILE A 222 24.93 -4.56 21.40
C ILE A 222 26.04 -5.54 21.02
N ILE A 223 25.69 -6.81 20.78
CA ILE A 223 26.66 -7.83 20.38
C ILE A 223 27.18 -7.56 18.96
N LYS A 224 26.32 -7.21 18.00
CA LYS A 224 26.73 -6.76 16.65
C LYS A 224 27.65 -5.55 16.70
N GLN A 225 27.29 -4.53 17.49
CA GLN A 225 28.12 -3.33 17.69
C GLN A 225 29.48 -3.65 18.32
N LYS A 226 29.52 -4.52 19.33
CA LYS A 226 30.76 -4.95 20.00
C LYS A 226 31.63 -5.86 19.13
N LEU A 227 31.04 -6.56 18.15
CA LEU A 227 31.73 -7.36 17.13
C LEU A 227 32.24 -6.53 15.94
N GLY A 228 32.00 -5.21 15.91
CA GLY A 228 32.42 -4.34 14.81
C GLY A 228 31.62 -4.55 13.52
N MET A 229 30.47 -5.24 13.59
CA MET A 229 29.51 -5.27 12.48
C MET A 229 28.78 -3.92 12.48
N GLU A 230 28.72 -3.22 11.35
CA GLU A 230 27.98 -1.96 11.20
C GLU A 230 26.53 -2.14 11.67
N TYR A 231 26.26 -1.74 12.91
CA TYR A 231 24.91 -1.69 13.43
C TYR A 231 24.34 -0.33 13.05
N MET A 232 23.66 -0.27 11.90
CA MET A 232 22.73 0.82 11.64
C MET A 232 21.66 0.73 12.74
N ALA A 233 21.65 1.67 13.68
CA ALA A 233 20.59 1.75 14.68
C ALA A 233 19.23 1.68 13.96
N PRO A 234 18.24 0.92 14.49
CA PRO A 234 16.94 0.82 13.85
C PRO A 234 16.38 2.23 13.70
N GLN A 235 16.06 2.55 12.46
CA GLN A 235 15.49 3.83 12.09
C GLN A 235 14.19 4.07 12.84
N LEU A 236 14.10 5.22 13.51
CA LEU A 236 12.87 5.62 14.19
C LEU A 236 11.88 6.16 13.19
N LEU A 237 10.62 5.75 13.29
CA LEU A 237 9.50 6.36 12.57
C LEU A 237 9.24 7.80 13.07
N PRO A 238 8.50 8.63 12.33
CA PRO A 238 8.33 10.05 12.65
C PRO A 238 7.83 10.35 14.06
N ALA A 239 6.84 9.62 14.57
CA ALA A 239 6.33 9.82 15.93
C ALA A 239 7.39 9.59 17.02
N ALA A 240 8.10 8.46 16.95
CA ALA A 240 9.18 8.12 17.88
C ALA A 240 10.39 9.05 17.74
N SER A 241 10.64 9.53 16.52
CA SER A 241 11.66 10.56 16.25
C SER A 241 11.31 11.87 16.95
N GLY A 242 10.06 12.34 16.81
CA GLY A 242 9.58 13.54 17.49
C GLY A 242 9.71 13.47 19.01
N GLU A 243 9.31 12.35 19.61
CA GLU A 243 9.46 12.12 21.06
C GLU A 243 10.93 12.14 21.51
N LEU A 244 11.82 11.45 20.79
CA LEU A 244 13.25 11.44 21.11
C LEU A 244 13.88 12.84 20.99
N ILE A 245 13.49 13.59 19.96
CA ILE A 245 13.96 14.96 19.73
C ILE A 245 13.52 15.88 20.87
N VAL A 246 12.23 15.87 21.24
CA VAL A 246 11.71 16.72 22.33
C VAL A 246 12.36 16.39 23.67
N LYS A 247 12.54 15.10 23.98
CA LYS A 247 13.21 14.66 25.21
C LYS A 247 14.63 15.22 25.35
N ASN A 248 15.29 15.46 24.22
CA ASN A 248 16.67 15.93 24.18
C ASN A 248 16.79 17.39 23.74
N ALA A 249 15.70 18.13 23.54
CA ALA A 249 15.70 19.47 22.97
C ALA A 249 16.54 20.46 23.79
N ARG A 250 17.20 21.40 23.10
CA ARG A 250 18.09 22.42 23.67
C ARG A 250 17.67 23.84 23.32
N HIS A 251 17.01 24.00 22.18
CA HIS A 251 16.69 25.29 21.58
C HIS A 251 15.21 25.65 21.68
N LEU A 252 14.37 24.74 22.18
CA LEU A 252 12.94 24.99 22.39
C LEU A 252 12.38 24.22 23.59
N THR A 253 11.17 24.58 23.98
CA THR A 253 10.40 23.91 25.04
C THR A 253 8.96 23.66 24.57
N VAL A 254 8.44 22.48 24.91
CA VAL A 254 7.03 22.10 24.68
C VAL A 254 6.26 22.30 25.99
N HIS A 255 5.07 22.89 25.92
CA HIS A 255 4.22 23.17 27.07
C HIS A 255 2.94 22.32 27.05
N GLU A 256 2.92 21.21 27.78
CA GLU A 256 1.79 20.26 27.79
C GLU A 256 0.46 20.93 28.21
N GLU A 257 0.47 21.86 29.17
CA GLU A 257 -0.73 22.59 29.62
C GLU A 257 -1.37 23.42 28.49
N ALA A 258 -0.56 23.97 27.58
CA ALA A 258 -1.07 24.72 26.44
C ALA A 258 -1.67 23.80 25.36
N ILE A 259 -1.23 22.53 25.29
CA ILE A 259 -1.81 21.53 24.39
C ILE A 259 -3.27 21.26 24.78
N GLU A 260 -3.61 21.31 26.07
CA GLU A 260 -5.01 21.18 26.52
C GLU A 260 -5.90 22.30 25.99
N LYS A 261 -5.41 23.55 26.02
CA LYS A 261 -6.15 24.70 25.45
C LYS A 261 -6.34 24.58 23.95
N LEU A 262 -5.31 24.11 23.24
CA LEU A 262 -5.41 23.84 21.81
C LEU A 262 -6.40 22.70 21.52
N ALA A 263 -6.47 21.68 22.38
CA ALA A 263 -7.45 20.59 22.26
C ALA A 263 -8.89 21.12 22.32
N ASP A 264 -9.19 22.07 23.20
CA ASP A 264 -10.52 22.68 23.28
C ASP A 264 -10.87 23.48 22.00
N ARG A 265 -9.89 24.18 21.40
CA ARG A 265 -10.07 24.86 20.10
C ARG A 265 -10.31 23.88 18.95
N VAL A 266 -9.60 22.75 18.95
CA VAL A 266 -9.78 21.67 17.97
C VAL A 266 -11.18 21.06 18.09
N ILE A 267 -11.64 20.76 19.31
CA ILE A 267 -12.99 20.21 19.54
C ILE A 267 -14.05 21.19 19.03
N ARG A 268 -13.86 22.49 19.22
CA ARG A 268 -14.73 23.51 18.63
C ARG A 268 -14.72 23.44 17.10
N GLY A 269 -13.54 23.34 16.48
CA GLY A 269 -13.39 23.18 15.03
C GLY A 269 -14.05 21.92 14.48
N ILE A 270 -14.03 20.81 15.23
CA ILE A 270 -14.77 19.57 14.86
C ILE A 270 -16.28 19.84 14.84
N LYS A 271 -16.83 20.50 15.87
CA LYS A 271 -18.26 20.82 15.96
C LYS A 271 -18.72 21.79 14.88
N GLU A 272 -17.89 22.77 14.57
CA GLU A 272 -18.12 23.78 13.51
C GLU A 272 -17.85 23.22 12.10
N LYS A 273 -17.43 21.95 11.99
CA LYS A 273 -17.04 21.26 10.74
C LYS A 273 -15.85 21.90 10.02
N GLU A 274 -15.03 22.69 10.71
CA GLU A 274 -13.74 23.15 10.23
C GLU A 274 -12.76 21.98 10.04
N ILE A 275 -12.91 20.93 10.84
CA ILE A 275 -12.10 19.70 10.77
C ILE A 275 -12.95 18.57 10.24
N ASN A 276 -12.83 18.30 8.94
CA ASN A 276 -13.61 17.27 8.26
C ASN A 276 -12.79 16.67 7.09
N ILE A 277 -12.86 15.35 6.93
CA ILE A 277 -12.24 14.61 5.83
C ILE A 277 -12.73 15.09 4.45
N GLU A 278 -13.94 15.64 4.37
CA GLU A 278 -14.50 16.14 3.12
C GLU A 278 -13.79 17.40 2.60
N ASN A 279 -13.12 18.16 3.47
CA ASN A 279 -12.52 19.45 3.10
C ASN A 279 -11.44 19.30 2.03
N PHE A 280 -10.68 18.20 2.03
CA PHE A 280 -9.65 17.94 1.02
C PHE A 280 -10.23 17.88 -0.40
N SER A 281 -11.37 17.18 -0.57
CA SER A 281 -12.03 17.00 -1.87
C SER A 281 -12.79 18.25 -2.35
N GLN A 282 -12.93 19.28 -1.51
CA GLN A 282 -13.68 20.49 -1.84
C GLN A 282 -12.82 21.55 -2.54
N HIS A 283 -11.49 21.43 -2.52
CA HIS A 283 -10.62 22.39 -3.16
C HIS A 283 -10.63 22.23 -4.68
N GLU A 284 -10.83 23.33 -5.42
CA GLU A 284 -11.01 23.35 -6.87
C GLU A 284 -9.87 22.66 -7.66
N HIS A 285 -8.66 22.70 -7.11
CA HIS A 285 -7.48 22.17 -7.78
C HIS A 285 -7.15 20.71 -7.47
N HIS A 286 -7.86 20.07 -6.54
CA HIS A 286 -7.60 18.67 -6.18
C HIS A 286 -8.42 17.71 -7.03
N PRO A 287 -7.87 16.53 -7.38
CA PRO A 287 -8.64 15.49 -8.04
C PRO A 287 -9.64 14.86 -7.07
N THR A 288 -10.68 14.26 -7.64
CA THR A 288 -11.66 13.46 -6.90
C THR A 288 -11.35 11.98 -7.03
N ALA A 289 -11.84 11.16 -6.10
CA ALA A 289 -11.72 9.69 -6.17
C ALA A 289 -12.33 9.05 -7.43
N LYS A 290 -13.11 9.79 -8.22
CA LYS A 290 -13.70 9.32 -9.48
C LYS A 290 -12.77 9.52 -10.68
N ASP A 291 -11.76 10.37 -10.53
CA ASP A 291 -10.82 10.69 -11.59
C ASP A 291 -9.80 9.56 -11.73
N ALA A 292 -9.75 8.93 -12.91
CA ALA A 292 -8.85 7.81 -13.17
C ALA A 292 -7.36 8.18 -12.99
N HIS A 293 -7.02 9.46 -13.15
CA HIS A 293 -5.67 9.98 -12.98
C HIS A 293 -5.32 10.38 -11.53
N ALA A 294 -6.28 10.35 -10.59
CA ALA A 294 -6.09 10.85 -9.23
C ALA A 294 -4.87 10.27 -8.51
N PRO A 295 -4.58 8.94 -8.51
CA PRO A 295 -3.40 8.41 -7.82
C PRO A 295 -2.08 8.92 -8.39
N ASN A 296 -1.98 9.03 -9.73
CA ASN A 296 -0.77 9.50 -10.39
C ASN A 296 -0.60 11.01 -10.23
N TRP A 297 -1.70 11.77 -10.23
CA TRP A 297 -1.68 13.20 -9.97
C TRP A 297 -1.22 13.50 -8.54
N ILE A 298 -1.77 12.80 -7.54
CA ILE A 298 -1.36 12.96 -6.13
C ILE A 298 0.13 12.64 -5.99
N PHE A 299 0.57 11.50 -6.53
CA PHE A 299 1.98 11.12 -6.49
C PHE A 299 2.91 12.16 -7.12
N LEU A 300 2.53 12.70 -8.28
CA LEU A 300 3.28 13.77 -8.97
C LEU A 300 3.37 15.03 -8.11
N ILE A 301 2.23 15.49 -7.57
CA ILE A 301 2.15 16.71 -6.79
C ILE A 301 2.99 16.57 -5.52
N ASP A 302 2.88 15.45 -4.81
CA ASP A 302 3.63 15.22 -3.59
C ASP A 302 5.13 15.00 -3.82
N THR A 303 5.51 14.49 -5.00
CA THR A 303 6.91 14.46 -5.42
C THR A 303 7.48 15.87 -5.53
N LEU A 304 6.65 16.84 -5.93
CA LEU A 304 7.02 18.25 -6.12
C LEU A 304 6.66 19.14 -4.92
N ASN A 305 6.09 18.60 -3.84
CA ASN A 305 5.56 19.38 -2.72
C ASN A 305 6.64 19.75 -1.69
N PHE A 306 7.61 20.55 -2.15
CA PHE A 306 8.71 21.09 -1.34
C PHE A 306 9.14 22.48 -1.79
N CYS A 307 9.68 23.27 -0.87
CA CYS A 307 10.33 24.56 -1.09
C CYS A 307 9.61 25.50 -2.08
N PHE A 308 8.64 26.27 -1.58
CA PHE A 308 7.90 27.27 -2.39
C PHE A 308 8.30 28.72 -2.16
N TRP A 309 9.40 28.95 -1.45
CA TRP A 309 9.90 30.27 -1.15
C TRP A 309 11.34 30.41 -1.68
N THR A 310 11.74 31.64 -1.94
CA THR A 310 13.08 31.98 -2.42
C THR A 310 13.78 32.82 -1.34
N PRO A 311 15.06 32.58 -1.04
CA PRO A 311 15.81 33.43 -0.11
C PRO A 311 16.05 34.83 -0.69
N GLY A 312 16.23 35.82 0.20
CA GLY A 312 16.59 37.19 -0.16
C GLY A 312 15.48 38.22 0.02
N SER A 313 15.87 39.49 0.17
CA SER A 313 14.97 40.64 0.32
C SER A 313 14.13 40.92 -0.93
N ASP A 314 14.64 40.57 -2.11
CA ASP A 314 14.00 40.78 -3.40
C ASP A 314 13.20 39.53 -3.86
N ALA A 315 12.91 38.61 -2.95
CA ALA A 315 12.21 37.36 -3.25
C ALA A 315 10.79 37.66 -3.76
N THR A 316 10.61 37.54 -5.07
CA THR A 316 9.29 37.56 -5.68
C THR A 316 8.55 36.26 -5.33
N LYS A 317 7.27 36.39 -4.93
CA LYS A 317 6.44 35.22 -4.62
C LYS A 317 6.12 34.49 -5.93
N TRP A 318 6.64 33.28 -6.11
CA TRP A 318 6.25 32.42 -7.24
C TRP A 318 4.73 32.21 -7.22
N LYS A 319 4.08 32.59 -8.33
CA LYS A 319 2.63 32.70 -8.44
C LYS A 319 2.16 32.08 -9.74
N VAL A 320 1.09 31.29 -9.69
CA VAL A 320 0.50 30.66 -10.88
C VAL A 320 -1.02 30.74 -10.78
N ASP A 321 -1.67 31.29 -11.82
CA ASP A 321 -3.12 31.49 -11.91
C ASP A 321 -3.68 32.15 -10.63
N GLY A 322 -3.02 33.19 -10.10
CA GLY A 322 -3.49 33.84 -8.88
C GLY A 322 -2.97 33.24 -7.56
N GLN A 323 -2.51 31.98 -7.56
CA GLN A 323 -2.17 31.22 -6.37
C GLN A 323 -0.68 31.30 -6.02
N THR A 324 -0.33 31.07 -4.76
CA THR A 324 1.07 30.96 -4.28
C THR A 324 1.28 29.65 -3.51
N GLY A 325 2.54 29.23 -3.34
CA GLY A 325 2.87 28.04 -2.55
C GLY A 325 2.35 26.74 -3.19
N TYR A 326 1.88 25.83 -2.34
CA TYR A 326 1.29 24.55 -2.77
C TYR A 326 0.16 24.70 -3.79
N PHE A 327 -0.72 25.70 -3.66
CA PHE A 327 -1.79 25.91 -4.64
C PHE A 327 -1.30 26.46 -5.98
N ALA A 328 -0.16 27.16 -6.02
CA ALA A 328 0.47 27.52 -7.29
C ALA A 328 0.97 26.28 -8.04
N LEU A 329 1.53 25.30 -7.31
CA LEU A 329 1.93 24.02 -7.89
C LEU A 329 0.72 23.26 -8.45
N CYS A 330 -0.36 23.15 -7.68
CA CYS A 330 -1.59 22.51 -8.16
C CYS A 330 -2.14 23.21 -9.42
N ALA A 331 -2.20 24.54 -9.40
CA ALA A 331 -2.64 25.33 -10.54
C ALA A 331 -1.75 25.12 -11.78
N ALA A 332 -0.42 25.08 -11.62
CA ALA A 332 0.53 24.86 -12.70
C ALA A 332 0.35 23.48 -13.36
N ILE A 333 0.23 22.42 -12.57
CA ILE A 333 0.02 21.06 -13.08
C ILE A 333 -1.34 20.95 -13.78
N ASN A 334 -2.40 21.50 -13.18
CA ASN A 334 -3.73 21.48 -13.80
C ASN A 334 -3.78 22.32 -15.09
N ARG A 335 -3.04 23.43 -15.15
CA ARG A 335 -2.85 24.22 -16.38
C ARG A 335 -2.16 23.39 -17.45
N ALA A 336 -1.06 22.69 -17.14
CA ALA A 336 -0.38 21.81 -18.09
C ALA A 336 -1.30 20.71 -18.63
N MET A 337 -2.14 20.10 -17.78
CA MET A 337 -3.13 19.12 -18.20
C MET A 337 -4.20 19.73 -19.12
N ARG A 338 -4.70 20.94 -18.83
CA ARG A 338 -5.63 21.67 -19.73
C ARG A 338 -5.00 22.01 -21.08
N GLU A 339 -3.69 22.24 -21.11
CA GLU A 339 -2.89 22.47 -22.32
C GLU A 339 -2.59 21.17 -23.09
N GLY A 340 -3.06 20.01 -22.61
CA GLY A 340 -2.88 18.72 -23.27
C GLY A 340 -1.54 18.06 -23.00
N ILE A 341 -0.77 18.53 -22.01
CA ILE A 341 0.48 17.90 -21.58
C ILE A 341 0.15 16.70 -20.69
N ASP A 342 0.69 15.53 -21.04
CA ASP A 342 0.53 14.28 -20.27
C ASP A 342 1.44 14.24 -19.03
N ILE A 343 1.38 15.28 -18.21
CA ILE A 343 2.30 15.50 -17.09
C ILE A 343 2.11 14.48 -15.95
N THR A 344 0.98 13.76 -15.91
CA THR A 344 0.71 12.70 -14.92
C THR A 344 1.26 11.33 -15.32
N ASN A 345 1.82 11.19 -16.52
CA ASN A 345 2.36 9.94 -17.03
C ASN A 345 3.86 9.80 -16.69
N PRO A 346 4.26 8.74 -15.95
CA PRO A 346 5.66 8.51 -15.61
C PRO A 346 6.60 8.41 -16.80
N ALA A 347 6.13 7.88 -17.94
CA ALA A 347 6.94 7.82 -19.16
C ALA A 347 7.28 9.21 -19.73
N TYR A 348 6.40 10.19 -19.49
CA TYR A 348 6.62 11.58 -19.89
C TYR A 348 7.60 12.25 -18.93
N TYR A 349 7.28 12.32 -17.63
CA TYR A 349 8.09 13.10 -16.69
C TYR A 349 9.42 12.41 -16.33
N ALA A 350 9.60 11.12 -16.60
CA ALA A 350 10.92 10.48 -16.52
C ALA A 350 11.94 11.02 -17.53
N LYS A 351 11.47 11.74 -18.56
CA LYS A 351 12.28 12.29 -19.66
C LYS A 351 12.11 13.80 -19.83
N ILE A 352 11.41 14.46 -18.91
CA ILE A 352 11.15 15.89 -19.00
C ILE A 352 12.46 16.67 -18.92
N THR A 353 12.59 17.69 -19.76
CA THR A 353 13.73 18.62 -19.73
C THR A 353 13.49 19.74 -18.74
N LEU A 354 14.57 20.44 -18.36
CA LEU A 354 14.48 21.59 -17.46
C LEU A 354 13.59 22.68 -18.07
N GLU A 355 13.74 22.95 -19.37
CA GLU A 355 13.01 23.95 -20.11
C GLU A 355 11.51 23.62 -20.18
N GLN A 356 11.17 22.33 -20.37
CA GLN A 356 9.77 21.88 -20.33
C GLN A 356 9.16 22.05 -18.94
N LEU A 357 9.88 21.66 -17.88
CA LEU A 357 9.36 21.82 -16.53
C LEU A 357 9.24 23.30 -16.13
N GLU A 358 10.21 24.14 -16.52
CA GLU A 358 10.16 25.59 -16.33
C GLU A 358 8.95 26.19 -17.06
N SER A 359 8.67 25.76 -18.29
CA SER A 359 7.49 26.19 -19.05
C SER A 359 6.17 25.77 -18.38
N ILE A 360 6.11 24.56 -17.80
CA ILE A 360 4.93 24.09 -17.05
C ILE A 360 4.73 24.92 -15.77
N LEU A 361 5.80 25.13 -15.01
CA LEU A 361 5.81 25.85 -13.73
C LEU A 361 5.97 27.37 -13.88
N ARG A 362 5.82 27.91 -15.11
CA ARG A 362 5.99 29.34 -15.39
C ARG A 362 5.10 30.22 -14.50
N SER A 363 5.68 31.27 -13.96
CA SER A 363 5.01 32.23 -13.07
C SER A 363 4.11 33.18 -13.86
N ASP A 364 3.10 33.74 -13.18
CA ASP A 364 2.32 34.88 -13.65
C ASP A 364 3.18 36.16 -13.72
N THR A 365 4.26 36.21 -12.94
CA THR A 365 5.20 37.35 -12.87
C THR A 365 6.43 37.07 -13.72
N GLU A 366 6.69 37.96 -14.68
CA GLU A 366 7.88 37.89 -15.53
C GLU A 366 9.17 37.89 -14.70
N GLY A 367 10.17 37.11 -15.11
CA GLY A 367 11.45 36.94 -14.42
C GLY A 367 11.40 36.10 -13.14
N THR A 368 10.22 35.75 -12.62
CA THR A 368 10.09 34.90 -11.43
C THR A 368 10.02 33.42 -11.82
N LYS A 369 10.91 32.59 -11.25
CA LYS A 369 10.95 31.15 -11.49
C LYS A 369 10.47 30.36 -10.28
N ALA A 370 10.00 29.14 -10.51
CA ALA A 370 9.76 28.18 -9.43
C ALA A 370 11.09 27.85 -8.73
N PRO A 371 11.15 27.78 -7.39
CA PRO A 371 12.37 27.38 -6.70
C PRO A 371 12.76 25.93 -7.01
N LEU A 372 14.07 25.65 -7.01
CA LEU A 372 14.65 24.30 -7.13
C LEU A 372 14.20 23.52 -8.37
N LEU A 373 14.17 24.16 -9.54
CA LEU A 373 13.71 23.53 -10.79
C LEU A 373 14.55 22.30 -11.17
N GLU A 374 15.86 22.38 -11.04
CA GLU A 374 16.80 21.30 -11.33
C GLU A 374 16.57 20.10 -10.40
N GLU A 375 16.36 20.33 -9.10
CA GLU A 375 16.00 19.29 -8.13
C GLU A 375 14.65 18.66 -8.45
N ARG A 376 13.66 19.45 -8.87
CA ARG A 376 12.35 18.95 -9.29
C ARG A 376 12.47 18.02 -10.50
N VAL A 377 13.26 18.39 -11.52
CA VAL A 377 13.55 17.50 -12.66
C VAL A 377 14.21 16.21 -12.18
N ARG A 378 15.22 16.29 -11.29
CA ARG A 378 15.89 15.11 -10.73
C ARG A 378 14.91 14.18 -10.00
N CYS A 379 14.01 14.74 -9.17
CA CYS A 379 12.97 13.98 -8.49
C CYS A 379 12.02 13.30 -9.48
N LEU A 380 11.54 14.02 -10.51
CA LEU A 380 10.65 13.46 -11.54
C LEU A 380 11.31 12.31 -12.31
N HIS A 381 12.59 12.48 -12.68
CA HIS A 381 13.36 11.41 -13.34
C HIS A 381 13.53 10.19 -12.44
N GLU A 382 13.83 10.39 -11.17
CA GLU A 382 13.96 9.31 -10.19
C GLU A 382 12.64 8.54 -10.05
N VAL A 383 11.56 9.23 -9.67
CA VAL A 383 10.29 8.55 -9.40
C VAL A 383 9.67 7.97 -10.66
N GLY A 384 9.85 8.62 -11.81
CA GLY A 384 9.37 8.15 -13.09
C GLY A 384 10.02 6.83 -13.52
N ARG A 385 11.36 6.72 -13.39
CA ARG A 385 12.08 5.46 -13.67
C ARG A 385 11.61 4.33 -12.76
N VAL A 386 11.54 4.59 -11.45
CA VAL A 386 11.14 3.58 -10.46
C VAL A 386 9.72 3.08 -10.73
N LEU A 387 8.78 3.99 -11.07
CA LEU A 387 7.42 3.58 -11.43
C LEU A 387 7.36 2.72 -12.69
N LEU A 388 8.12 3.06 -13.73
CA LEU A 388 8.16 2.27 -14.96
C LEU A 388 8.75 0.87 -14.70
N ASP A 389 9.85 0.81 -13.96
CA ASP A 389 10.60 -0.43 -13.74
C ASP A 389 9.89 -1.40 -12.77
N ARG A 390 9.25 -0.88 -11.72
CA ARG A 390 8.72 -1.69 -10.61
C ARG A 390 7.20 -1.72 -10.49
N TYR A 391 6.51 -0.75 -11.09
CA TYR A 391 5.08 -0.52 -10.87
C TYR A 391 4.29 -0.38 -12.17
N GLU A 392 4.84 -0.83 -13.30
CA GLU A 392 4.19 -0.77 -14.63
C GLU A 392 3.73 0.65 -15.01
N GLY A 393 4.46 1.68 -14.55
CA GLY A 393 4.14 3.09 -14.80
C GLY A 393 2.89 3.58 -14.08
N ARG A 394 2.45 2.92 -12.99
CA ARG A 394 1.25 3.33 -12.23
C ARG A 394 1.50 3.30 -10.74
N PHE A 395 1.38 4.44 -10.06
CA PHE A 395 1.56 4.49 -8.60
C PHE A 395 0.50 3.67 -7.85
N GLU A 396 -0.68 3.52 -8.42
CA GLU A 396 -1.74 2.64 -7.91
C GLU A 396 -1.25 1.21 -7.61
N ASN A 397 -0.31 0.68 -8.41
CA ASN A 397 0.26 -0.65 -8.19
C ASN A 397 1.14 -0.70 -6.94
N CYS A 398 1.86 0.38 -6.63
CA CYS A 398 2.62 0.51 -5.38
C CYS A 398 1.67 0.51 -4.17
N VAL A 399 0.58 1.27 -4.23
CA VAL A 399 -0.45 1.31 -3.18
C VAL A 399 -1.06 -0.07 -2.95
N ARG A 400 -1.47 -0.77 -4.02
CA ARG A 400 -2.06 -2.12 -3.92
C ARG A 400 -1.09 -3.15 -3.32
N ALA A 401 0.20 -3.06 -3.63
CA ALA A 401 1.22 -3.96 -3.08
C ALA A 401 1.39 -3.82 -1.56
N CYS A 402 0.88 -2.74 -0.96
CA CYS A 402 0.94 -2.49 0.48
C CYS A 402 -0.29 -3.03 1.24
N GLU A 403 -1.24 -3.66 0.54
CA GLU A 403 -2.36 -4.43 1.12
C GLU A 403 -3.24 -3.64 2.10
N GLY A 404 -3.35 -2.31 1.93
CA GLY A 404 -4.12 -1.45 2.82
C GLY A 404 -3.43 -1.11 4.15
N SER A 405 -2.10 -1.18 4.22
CA SER A 405 -1.33 -0.61 5.34
C SER A 405 -0.64 0.69 4.93
N ALA A 406 -0.97 1.77 5.64
CA ALA A 406 -0.35 3.08 5.55
C ALA A 406 1.13 3.02 5.94
N VAL A 407 1.48 2.26 6.99
CA VAL A 407 2.89 2.12 7.43
C VAL A 407 3.72 1.38 6.37
N LYS A 408 3.19 0.29 5.79
CA LYS A 408 3.87 -0.41 4.69
C LYS A 408 4.04 0.49 3.47
N LEU A 409 3.03 1.30 3.13
CA LEU A 409 3.12 2.25 2.01
C LEU A 409 4.17 3.33 2.28
N LEU A 410 4.19 3.92 3.47
CA LEU A 410 5.19 4.89 3.88
C LEU A 410 6.61 4.31 3.75
N GLN A 411 6.84 3.11 4.29
CA GLN A 411 8.13 2.42 4.19
C GLN A 411 8.50 2.13 2.75
N ARG A 412 7.58 1.58 1.95
CA ARG A 412 7.81 1.28 0.53
C ARG A 412 8.19 2.53 -0.25
N VAL A 413 7.53 3.66 0.01
CA VAL A 413 7.82 4.92 -0.66
C VAL A 413 9.24 5.39 -0.34
N VAL A 414 9.63 5.38 0.93
CA VAL A 414 10.97 5.81 1.38
C VAL A 414 12.09 4.88 0.89
N GLU A 415 11.81 3.57 0.82
CA GLU A 415 12.75 2.56 0.32
C GLU A 415 12.99 2.72 -1.18
N ASP A 416 11.91 2.86 -1.96
CA ASP A 416 11.96 2.80 -3.41
C ASP A 416 12.22 4.14 -4.09
N PHE A 417 11.86 5.25 -3.45
CA PHE A 417 12.00 6.61 -3.98
C PHE A 417 12.89 7.46 -3.05
N PRO A 418 14.23 7.39 -3.21
CA PRO A 418 15.20 8.07 -2.33
C PRO A 418 14.92 9.56 -2.06
N CYS A 419 14.36 10.32 -2.99
CA CYS A 419 14.00 11.73 -2.78
C CYS A 419 12.98 11.93 -1.63
N TYR A 420 12.22 10.91 -1.24
CA TYR A 420 11.30 10.94 -0.10
C TYR A 420 11.98 10.63 1.25
N ARG A 421 13.26 10.26 1.26
CA ARG A 421 14.01 9.81 2.44
C ARG A 421 14.50 10.96 3.32
N ASP A 422 13.54 11.65 3.94
CA ASP A 422 13.74 12.77 4.86
C ASP A 422 14.17 12.29 6.26
N GLU A 423 15.49 12.22 6.45
CA GLU A 423 16.17 11.65 7.62
C GLU A 423 17.33 12.53 8.08
N ALA A 424 17.64 12.47 9.38
CA ALA A 424 18.77 13.18 9.96
C ALA A 424 19.40 12.39 11.12
N ILE A 425 20.59 12.82 11.57
CA ILE A 425 21.30 12.21 12.69
C ILE A 425 21.19 13.12 13.91
N LEU A 426 20.45 12.65 14.92
CA LEU A 426 20.39 13.31 16.22
C LEU A 426 21.54 12.82 17.11
N LYS A 427 22.41 13.75 17.51
CA LYS A 427 23.41 13.52 18.57
C LYS A 427 22.79 13.89 19.92
N HIS A 428 22.70 12.92 20.83
CA HIS A 428 22.13 13.10 22.16
C HIS A 428 22.90 12.31 23.22
N GLU A 429 22.72 12.66 24.49
CA GLU A 429 23.41 12.02 25.61
C GLU A 429 22.51 10.93 26.21
N ALA A 430 23.02 9.71 26.34
CA ALA A 430 22.36 8.63 27.05
C ALA A 430 23.39 7.84 27.86
N ASP A 431 23.07 7.57 29.13
CA ASP A 431 23.94 6.84 30.07
C ASP A 431 25.37 7.42 30.19
N GLY A 432 25.50 8.76 30.05
CA GLY A 432 26.77 9.47 30.14
C GLY A 432 27.65 9.38 28.89
N ALA A 433 27.10 8.93 27.76
CA ALA A 433 27.79 8.90 26.47
C ALA A 433 26.96 9.57 25.37
N THR A 434 27.65 10.25 24.46
CA THR A 434 27.04 10.78 23.23
C THR A 434 26.70 9.62 22.29
N ILE A 435 25.43 9.49 21.94
CA ILE A 435 24.91 8.52 20.97
C ILE A 435 24.37 9.25 19.76
N GLU A 436 24.61 8.68 18.58
CA GLU A 436 24.01 9.12 17.32
C GLU A 436 22.81 8.23 17.00
N THR A 437 21.64 8.83 16.80
CA THR A 437 20.41 8.11 16.43
C THR A 437 19.86 8.69 15.15
N ARG A 438 19.54 7.81 14.20
CA ARG A 438 18.88 8.22 12.95
C ARG A 438 17.40 8.46 13.21
N VAL A 439 16.99 9.71 13.02
CA VAL A 439 15.61 10.18 13.13
C VAL A 439 15.02 10.40 11.74
N SER A 440 13.70 10.34 11.63
CA SER A 440 12.98 10.58 10.37
C SER A 440 11.81 11.54 10.57
N PHE A 441 11.47 12.25 9.49
CA PHE A 441 10.29 13.12 9.43
C PHE A 441 9.36 12.71 8.29
N TYR A 442 9.93 12.25 7.17
CA TYR A 442 9.22 11.71 6.01
C TYR A 442 8.06 12.59 5.53
N LYS A 443 8.19 13.92 5.61
CA LYS A 443 7.07 14.86 5.41
C LYS A 443 6.29 14.60 4.14
N ARG A 444 6.95 14.57 2.97
CA ARG A 444 6.27 14.33 1.68
C ARG A 444 5.69 12.92 1.56
N ALA A 445 6.33 11.92 2.16
CA ALA A 445 5.83 10.56 2.10
C ALA A 445 4.59 10.38 3.00
N GLN A 446 4.56 11.08 4.14
CA GLN A 446 3.38 11.16 5.00
C GLN A 446 2.23 11.92 4.33
N ILE A 447 2.51 13.05 3.64
CA ILE A 447 1.52 13.76 2.82
C ILE A 447 0.95 12.81 1.77
N LEU A 448 1.79 12.09 1.02
CA LEU A 448 1.34 11.16 -0.01
C LEU A 448 0.34 10.12 0.48
N VAL A 449 0.58 9.56 1.68
CA VAL A 449 -0.37 8.63 2.31
C VAL A 449 -1.64 9.37 2.76
N GLY A 450 -1.49 10.56 3.34
CA GLY A 450 -2.58 11.40 3.83
C GLY A 450 -3.51 11.92 2.72
N ASP A 451 -2.96 12.32 1.58
CA ASP A 451 -3.68 12.82 0.42
C ASP A 451 -4.43 11.71 -0.31
N LEU A 452 -3.83 10.52 -0.42
CA LEU A 452 -4.54 9.32 -0.89
C LEU A 452 -5.71 8.98 0.05
N TRP A 453 -5.47 8.95 1.36
CA TRP A 453 -6.51 8.66 2.34
C TRP A 453 -7.64 9.70 2.27
N SER A 454 -7.31 10.98 2.18
CA SER A 454 -8.27 12.09 2.14
C SER A 454 -9.06 12.14 0.82
N CYS A 455 -8.38 11.97 -0.33
CA CYS A 455 -9.01 11.95 -1.65
C CYS A 455 -10.05 10.84 -1.78
N TYR A 456 -9.72 9.63 -1.30
CA TYR A 456 -10.61 8.46 -1.34
C TYR A 456 -11.44 8.26 -0.07
N ARG A 457 -11.38 9.18 0.89
CA ARG A 457 -12.18 9.19 2.12
C ARG A 457 -12.05 7.90 2.95
N GLY A 458 -10.85 7.32 2.99
CA GLY A 458 -10.61 6.06 3.68
C GLY A 458 -11.19 4.81 2.98
N GLU A 459 -11.64 4.93 1.73
CA GLU A 459 -12.18 3.81 0.94
C GLU A 459 -11.29 3.47 -0.26
N GLY A 460 -11.54 2.33 -0.93
CA GLY A 460 -10.84 1.98 -2.16
C GLY A 460 -9.31 1.98 -2.01
N LEU A 461 -8.63 2.83 -2.81
CA LEU A 461 -7.17 3.00 -2.76
C LEU A 461 -6.67 3.77 -1.53
N GLY A 462 -7.52 4.60 -0.92
CA GLY A 462 -7.20 5.29 0.33
C GLY A 462 -7.62 4.52 1.58
N ARG A 463 -8.08 3.27 1.45
CA ARG A 463 -8.39 2.43 2.62
C ARG A 463 -7.10 1.94 3.26
N PHE A 464 -6.80 2.47 4.45
CA PHE A 464 -5.70 2.03 5.28
C PHE A 464 -6.20 1.60 6.66
N ASP A 465 -5.79 0.41 7.10
CA ASP A 465 -6.24 -0.17 8.38
C ASP A 465 -5.49 0.42 9.59
N ASP A 466 -4.33 1.04 9.37
CA ASP A 466 -3.40 1.62 10.35
C ASP A 466 -3.08 3.11 10.07
N ILE A 467 -4.02 3.84 9.46
CA ILE A 467 -3.84 5.27 9.08
C ILE A 467 -3.43 6.18 10.24
N ASP A 468 -3.83 5.84 11.47
CA ASP A 468 -3.51 6.61 12.67
C ASP A 468 -2.02 6.63 13.04
N ALA A 469 -1.21 5.78 12.40
CA ALA A 469 0.24 5.78 12.51
C ALA A 469 0.92 6.90 11.70
N ILE A 470 0.22 7.49 10.73
CA ILE A 470 0.69 8.69 10.02
C ILE A 470 0.53 9.90 10.93
N THR A 471 1.60 10.68 11.06
CA THR A 471 1.65 11.88 11.91
C THR A 471 1.25 13.13 11.14
N MET A 472 1.35 14.29 11.81
CA MET A 472 1.33 15.58 11.12
C MET A 472 2.53 15.74 10.19
N PHE A 473 2.44 16.70 9.26
CA PHE A 473 3.43 16.91 8.22
C PHE A 473 4.38 18.02 8.68
N ALA A 474 5.57 17.63 9.14
CA ALA A 474 6.55 18.55 9.74
C ALA A 474 7.15 19.52 8.71
N ASP A 475 6.41 20.60 8.45
CA ASP A 475 6.73 21.68 7.53
C ASP A 475 7.31 22.91 8.26
N TYR A 476 7.72 23.94 7.51
CA TYR A 476 8.23 25.19 8.06
C TYR A 476 7.17 26.16 8.58
N ARG A 477 5.92 26.12 8.08
CA ARG A 477 4.87 27.10 8.47
C ARG A 477 4.05 26.71 9.68
N VAL A 478 3.69 25.43 9.82
CA VAL A 478 2.84 24.95 10.92
C VAL A 478 3.41 25.25 12.32
N PRO A 479 4.74 25.21 12.56
CA PRO A 479 5.30 25.59 13.85
C PRO A 479 4.88 26.99 14.34
N GLN A 480 4.65 27.95 13.43
CA GLN A 480 4.19 29.30 13.80
C GLN A 480 2.87 29.26 14.57
N VAL A 481 1.95 28.37 14.17
CA VAL A 481 0.64 28.21 14.82
C VAL A 481 0.79 27.60 16.20
N LEU A 482 1.66 26.59 16.33
CA LEU A 482 1.94 25.94 17.60
C LEU A 482 2.56 26.90 18.62
N VAL A 483 3.46 27.79 18.17
CA VAL A 483 4.02 28.87 19.01
C VAL A 483 2.95 29.90 19.38
N HIS A 484 2.08 30.28 18.45
CA HIS A 484 0.98 31.21 18.72
C HIS A 484 0.02 30.71 19.80
N PHE A 485 -0.32 29.41 19.77
CA PHE A 485 -1.12 28.78 20.83
C PHE A 485 -0.33 28.49 22.13
N GLY A 486 0.95 28.86 22.18
CA GLY A 486 1.81 28.67 23.35
C GLY A 486 2.22 27.22 23.61
N THR A 487 1.96 26.30 22.68
CA THR A 487 2.35 24.87 22.82
C THR A 487 3.86 24.66 22.63
N LEU A 488 4.51 25.60 21.93
CA LEU A 488 5.95 25.64 21.71
C LEU A 488 6.49 27.03 22.09
N THR A 489 7.68 27.07 22.66
CA THR A 489 8.45 28.31 22.84
C THR A 489 9.87 28.09 22.37
N TYR A 490 10.36 28.98 21.51
CA TYR A 490 11.77 28.97 21.10
C TYR A 490 12.62 29.66 22.16
N GLY A 491 13.80 29.09 22.45
CA GLY A 491 14.80 29.76 23.27
C GLY A 491 15.34 31.01 22.59
N ASP A 492 15.93 31.91 23.38
CA ASP A 492 16.37 33.24 22.92
C ASP A 492 17.34 33.16 21.74
N GLU A 493 18.30 32.22 21.78
CA GLU A 493 19.28 32.00 20.71
C GLU A 493 18.60 31.58 19.39
N LEU A 494 17.67 30.64 19.46
CA LEU A 494 16.93 30.18 18.29
C LEU A 494 16.04 31.29 17.74
N MET A 495 15.37 32.02 18.62
CA MET A 495 14.52 33.15 18.22
C MET A 495 15.34 34.26 17.54
N ALA A 496 16.55 34.55 18.02
CA ALA A 496 17.46 35.50 17.38
C ALA A 496 17.84 35.04 15.96
N VAL A 497 18.28 33.78 15.81
CA VAL A 497 18.63 33.19 14.52
C VAL A 497 17.46 33.24 13.52
N LEU A 498 16.25 32.96 13.98
CA LEU A 498 15.05 33.01 13.13
C LEU A 498 14.66 34.45 12.75
N LYS A 499 14.84 35.43 13.63
CA LYS A 499 14.58 36.86 13.35
C LYS A 499 15.59 37.47 12.37
N GLU A 500 16.82 36.97 12.36
CA GLU A 500 17.86 37.36 11.40
C GLU A 500 17.60 36.82 9.98
N ASP A 501 16.54 36.04 9.78
CA ASP A 501 16.18 35.43 8.51
C ASP A 501 17.25 34.46 7.97
N LYS A 502 18.07 33.92 8.88
CA LYS A 502 19.20 33.05 8.55
C LYS A 502 18.73 31.70 8.02
N LEU A 503 19.41 31.23 6.97
CA LEU A 503 19.21 29.89 6.43
C LEU A 503 19.76 28.83 7.40
N LEU A 504 18.90 27.90 7.80
CA LEU A 504 19.27 26.72 8.56
C LEU A 504 19.59 25.57 7.60
N ALA A 505 20.71 24.88 7.86
CA ALA A 505 21.07 23.68 7.12
C ALA A 505 20.06 22.57 7.41
N ASN A 506 19.71 21.79 6.39
CA ASN A 506 18.86 20.61 6.56
C ASN A 506 19.55 19.60 7.49
N GLY A 507 18.82 19.10 8.48
CA GLY A 507 19.34 18.19 9.51
C GLY A 507 20.18 18.88 10.58
N CYS A 508 20.20 20.22 10.65
CA CYS A 508 20.80 20.92 11.78
C CYS A 508 19.93 20.76 13.03
N ARG A 509 20.52 21.01 14.20
CA ARG A 509 19.88 20.71 15.48
C ARG A 509 18.59 21.51 15.69
N GLU A 510 18.64 22.79 15.35
CA GLU A 510 17.54 23.74 15.44
C GLU A 510 16.36 23.35 14.54
N GLU A 511 16.64 23.00 13.28
CA GLU A 511 15.64 22.54 12.32
C GLU A 511 14.98 21.23 12.77
N MET A 512 15.79 20.25 13.16
CA MET A 512 15.29 18.98 13.68
C MET A 512 14.40 19.17 14.91
N GLU A 513 14.81 20.03 15.86
CA GLU A 513 14.02 20.32 17.05
C GLU A 513 12.66 20.91 16.71
N ILE A 514 12.60 21.94 15.86
CA ILE A 514 11.33 22.57 15.47
C ILE A 514 10.38 21.56 14.82
N ARG A 515 10.90 20.75 13.88
CA ARG A 515 10.11 19.75 13.16
C ARG A 515 9.67 18.60 14.06
N GLY A 516 10.59 18.07 14.88
CA GLY A 516 10.32 16.98 15.80
C GLY A 516 9.33 17.36 16.90
N ALA A 517 9.46 18.57 17.44
CA ALA A 517 8.53 19.10 18.43
C ALA A 517 7.13 19.33 17.86
N SER A 518 7.02 19.73 16.59
CA SER A 518 5.73 19.85 15.91
C SER A 518 5.02 18.51 15.79
N ILE A 519 5.75 17.45 15.40
CA ILE A 519 5.21 16.08 15.37
C ILE A 519 4.75 15.66 16.76
N TYR A 520 5.61 15.81 17.77
CA TYR A 520 5.30 15.44 19.14
C TYR A 520 4.04 16.14 19.66
N VAL A 521 3.96 17.47 19.52
CA VAL A 521 2.80 18.25 19.99
C VAL A 521 1.50 17.77 19.34
N VAL A 522 1.47 17.53 18.03
CA VAL A 522 0.24 17.08 17.36
C VAL A 522 -0.12 15.63 17.72
N GLU A 523 0.87 14.75 17.95
CA GLU A 523 0.61 13.39 18.45
C GLU A 523 -0.01 13.42 19.85
N ARG A 524 0.51 14.29 20.75
CA ARG A 524 -0.08 14.52 22.08
C ARG A 524 -1.49 15.11 21.97
N LEU A 525 -1.68 16.11 21.11
CA LEU A 525 -2.97 16.74 20.84
C LEU A 525 -4.01 15.73 20.34
N LYS A 526 -3.64 14.85 19.41
CA LYS A 526 -4.51 13.75 18.90
C LYS A 526 -5.02 12.88 20.04
N VAL A 527 -4.13 12.46 20.95
CA VAL A 527 -4.49 11.62 22.10
C VAL A 527 -5.44 12.37 23.04
N LEU A 528 -5.12 13.62 23.40
CA LEU A 528 -5.91 14.43 24.32
C LEU A 528 -7.31 14.76 23.76
N VAL A 529 -7.40 15.15 22.49
CA VAL A 529 -8.68 15.44 21.82
C VAL A 529 -9.56 14.20 21.81
N ARG A 530 -9.02 13.02 21.46
CA ARG A 530 -9.79 11.77 21.47
C ARG A 530 -10.28 11.39 22.87
N ALA A 531 -9.46 11.59 23.89
CA ALA A 531 -9.85 11.34 25.29
C ALA A 531 -10.98 12.29 25.76
N LYS A 532 -10.88 13.59 25.42
CA LYS A 532 -11.93 14.57 25.69
C LYS A 532 -13.22 14.26 24.92
N LEU A 533 -13.15 13.87 23.65
CA LEU A 533 -14.33 13.46 22.88
C LEU A 533 -15.05 12.26 23.52
N LEU A 534 -14.30 11.26 24.00
CA LEU A 534 -14.89 10.12 24.72
C LEU A 534 -15.60 10.51 26.02
N THR A 535 -15.09 11.52 26.72
CA THR A 535 -15.55 11.90 28.07
C THR A 535 -16.66 12.95 28.03
N ASP A 536 -16.48 13.98 27.21
CA ASP A 536 -17.31 15.19 27.22
C ASP A 536 -18.32 15.23 26.05
N HIS A 537 -18.05 14.50 24.96
CA HIS A 537 -18.84 14.53 23.71
C HIS A 537 -19.10 13.12 23.13
N PRO A 538 -19.80 12.24 23.86
CA PRO A 538 -20.01 10.84 23.47
C PRO A 538 -20.82 10.66 22.17
N ASP A 539 -21.48 11.73 21.70
CA ASP A 539 -22.16 11.80 20.40
C ASP A 539 -21.19 11.87 19.21
N ILE A 540 -19.94 12.29 19.44
CA ILE A 540 -18.90 12.41 18.42
C ILE A 540 -17.93 11.25 18.55
N LYS A 541 -17.78 10.47 17.48
CA LYS A 541 -16.83 9.35 17.45
C LYS A 541 -15.39 9.89 17.48
N PRO A 542 -14.52 9.43 18.40
CA PRO A 542 -13.12 9.89 18.45
C PRO A 542 -12.31 9.61 17.17
N SER A 543 -12.73 8.62 16.37
CA SER A 543 -12.13 8.32 15.07
C SER A 543 -12.40 9.39 14.01
N CYS A 544 -13.19 10.42 14.30
CA CYS A 544 -13.44 11.54 13.38
C CYS A 544 -12.22 12.46 13.19
N VAL A 545 -11.19 12.30 14.03
CA VAL A 545 -9.97 13.12 14.00
C VAL A 545 -8.73 12.23 14.12
N ASN A 546 -7.71 12.53 13.33
CA ASN A 546 -6.38 11.92 13.35
C ASN A 546 -5.33 13.02 13.10
N ALA A 547 -4.04 12.68 13.09
CA ALA A 547 -2.97 13.68 12.96
C ALA A 547 -2.99 14.40 11.60
N ILE A 548 -3.43 13.72 10.53
CA ILE A 548 -3.59 14.32 9.18
C ILE A 548 -4.64 15.44 9.23
N LEU A 549 -5.81 15.20 9.82
CA LEU A 549 -6.85 16.22 9.92
C LEU A 549 -6.47 17.37 10.86
N LEU A 550 -5.69 17.10 11.91
CA LEU A 550 -5.13 18.15 12.76
C LEU A 550 -4.12 19.00 11.99
N ASP A 551 -3.28 18.39 11.16
CA ASP A 551 -2.34 19.11 10.30
C ASP A 551 -3.07 20.04 9.32
N HIS A 552 -4.06 19.52 8.59
CA HIS A 552 -4.89 20.31 7.67
C HIS A 552 -5.52 21.51 8.39
N PHE A 553 -6.06 21.30 9.58
CA PHE A 553 -6.63 22.38 10.40
C PHE A 553 -5.58 23.45 10.76
N LEU A 554 -4.40 23.04 11.25
CA LEU A 554 -3.34 23.97 11.64
C LEU A 554 -2.81 24.75 10.42
N TRP A 555 -2.65 24.07 9.28
CA TRP A 555 -2.22 24.71 8.03
C TRP A 555 -3.25 25.71 7.50
N ASP A 556 -4.54 25.36 7.51
CA ASP A 556 -5.63 26.26 7.14
C ASP A 556 -5.72 27.46 8.10
N TYR A 557 -5.56 27.21 9.41
CA TYR A 557 -5.51 28.28 10.41
C TYR A 557 -4.37 29.25 10.10
N ARG A 558 -3.16 28.76 9.83
CA ARG A 558 -2.02 29.59 9.46
C ARG A 558 -2.33 30.49 8.27
N ARG A 559 -3.03 29.95 7.26
CA ARG A 559 -3.35 30.70 6.03
C ARG A 559 -4.41 31.77 6.28
N LYS A 560 -5.46 31.45 7.04
CA LYS A 560 -6.52 32.39 7.39
C LYS A 560 -6.01 33.53 8.28
N HIS A 561 -5.07 33.22 9.18
CA HIS A 561 -4.49 34.14 10.16
C HIS A 561 -3.08 34.62 9.77
N ALA A 562 -2.76 34.68 8.48
CA ALA A 562 -1.39 34.92 8.01
C ALA A 562 -0.78 36.24 8.52
N ALA A 563 -1.56 37.33 8.55
CA ALA A 563 -1.11 38.63 9.05
C ALA A 563 -0.93 38.64 10.57
N GLU A 564 -1.79 37.94 11.31
CA GLU A 564 -1.70 37.83 12.77
C GLU A 564 -0.48 37.02 13.21
N LEU A 565 -0.06 36.03 12.41
CA LEU A 565 1.05 35.14 12.73
C LEU A 565 2.42 35.62 12.20
N GLU A 566 2.46 36.76 11.50
CA GLU A 566 3.67 37.25 10.83
C GLU A 566 4.79 37.65 11.81
N TYR A 567 4.44 38.00 13.06
CA TYR A 567 5.43 38.32 14.11
C TYR A 567 6.26 37.10 14.57
N ILE A 568 5.79 35.87 14.29
CA ILE A 568 6.49 34.64 14.64
C ILE A 568 7.32 34.23 13.43
N PRO A 569 8.65 34.26 13.47
CA PRO A 569 9.45 33.80 12.34
C PRO A 569 9.32 32.28 12.17
N PHE A 570 9.54 31.81 10.94
CA PHE A 570 9.59 30.39 10.61
C PHE A 570 11.00 30.02 10.18
N HIS A 571 11.39 28.76 10.40
CA HIS A 571 12.71 28.31 9.98
C HIS A 571 12.81 28.22 8.46
N LYS A 572 13.92 28.72 7.91
CA LYS A 572 14.18 28.74 6.49
C LYS A 572 15.26 27.73 6.14
N THR A 573 14.85 26.64 5.51
CA THR A 573 15.75 25.57 5.06
C THR A 573 15.46 25.26 3.61
N ILE A 574 16.49 25.27 2.77
CA ILE A 574 16.38 24.88 1.36
C ILE A 574 16.65 23.39 1.29
N SER A 575 15.63 22.61 0.95
CA SER A 575 15.76 21.16 0.79
C SER A 575 14.71 20.62 -0.19
N VAL A 576 14.92 19.39 -0.63
CA VAL A 576 13.91 18.65 -1.41
C VAL A 576 12.84 17.99 -0.54
N TYR A 577 13.00 18.01 0.79
CA TYR A 577 12.21 17.18 1.69
C TYR A 577 10.94 17.84 2.21
N TYR A 578 10.82 19.17 2.20
CA TYR A 578 9.61 19.86 2.68
C TYR A 578 9.37 21.24 2.09
#